data_AF-A0A932AP94-F1
#
_entry.id   AF-A0A932AP94-F1
#
_cell.length_a   1.000
_cell.length_b   1.000
_cell.length_c   1.000
_cell.angle_alpha   90.00
_cell.angle_beta   90.00
_cell.angle_gamma   90.00
#
_symmetry.space_group_name_H-M   'P 1'
#
loop_
_entity.id
_entity.type
_entity.pdbx_description
1 polymer ?
#
loop_
_entity_poly.entity_id
_entity_poly.type
_entity_poly.pdbx_seq_one_letter_code
_entity_poly.pdbx_strand_id
1 'polypeptide(L)'
;ITVHVDHHTFTGRICETARGTILTPGQIAGLVFDAEIERVVFATPSRVIDVSHRTRFFRGGLRRAIEVRDRHCTHPGCTVPAHHCDIDHIVPYDQGGTTTQDNGRLLCPHHNHWTYHHHQTTARPATAGPGPP
;
A
#
# COMPACT_ATOMS: atom_id res chain seq x y z
N ILE A 1 19.04 -6.35 -6.65
CA ILE A 1 18.98 -6.45 -8.13
C ILE A 1 17.53 -6.19 -8.50
N THR A 2 17.24 -5.21 -9.35
CA THR A 2 15.86 -4.94 -9.79
C THR A 2 15.57 -5.78 -11.02
N VAL A 3 14.50 -6.56 -10.98
CA VAL A 3 14.03 -7.38 -12.08
C VAL A 3 12.69 -6.83 -12.56
N HIS A 4 12.57 -6.58 -13.85
CA HIS A 4 11.31 -6.22 -14.50
C HIS A 4 10.66 -7.45 -15.11
N VAL A 5 9.33 -7.49 -14.99
CA VAL A 5 8.47 -8.49 -15.61
C VAL A 5 7.34 -7.72 -16.29
N ASP A 6 7.42 -7.57 -17.61
CA ASP A 6 6.40 -6.86 -18.39
C ASP A 6 5.17 -7.77 -18.68
N HIS A 7 4.05 -7.20 -19.15
CA HIS A 7 2.85 -7.93 -19.52
C HIS A 7 3.01 -8.82 -20.77
N HIS A 8 3.68 -8.34 -21.83
CA HIS A 8 4.08 -9.17 -22.99
C HIS A 8 5.06 -10.27 -22.55
N THR A 9 5.92 -9.96 -21.60
CA THR A 9 6.77 -10.89 -20.88
C THR A 9 5.98 -11.91 -20.05
N PHE A 10 4.86 -11.54 -19.42
CA PHE A 10 3.99 -12.45 -18.66
C PHE A 10 3.34 -13.50 -19.57
N THR A 11 3.14 -13.14 -20.84
CA THR A 11 2.67 -14.05 -21.90
C THR A 11 3.82 -14.80 -22.62
N GLY A 12 5.09 -14.35 -22.46
CA GLY A 12 6.29 -14.89 -23.14
C GLY A 12 7.43 -15.47 -22.27
N ARG A 13 7.35 -15.43 -20.93
CA ARG A 13 8.28 -15.99 -19.92
C ARG A 13 9.70 -15.38 -19.81
N ILE A 14 9.91 -14.10 -20.12
CA ILE A 14 11.25 -13.48 -20.10
C ILE A 14 11.42 -12.49 -18.95
N CYS A 15 12.06 -12.85 -17.84
CA CYS A 15 12.40 -11.88 -16.78
C CYS A 15 13.67 -11.11 -17.17
N GLU A 16 13.78 -9.82 -16.87
CA GLU A 16 14.99 -9.05 -17.16
C GLU A 16 15.45 -8.21 -15.96
N THR A 17 16.74 -7.97 -15.80
CA THR A 17 17.22 -6.97 -14.84
C THR A 17 17.04 -5.56 -15.40
N ALA A 18 17.05 -4.55 -14.53
CA ALA A 18 17.05 -3.13 -14.94
C ALA A 18 18.24 -2.73 -15.83
N ARG A 19 19.26 -3.59 -15.96
CA ARG A 19 20.42 -3.40 -16.85
C ARG A 19 20.29 -4.19 -18.17
N GLY A 20 19.13 -4.78 -18.43
CA GLY A 20 18.83 -5.56 -19.63
C GLY A 20 19.36 -7.00 -19.62
N THR A 21 19.77 -7.53 -18.46
CA THR A 21 20.20 -8.94 -18.38
C THR A 21 18.99 -9.85 -18.29
N ILE A 22 18.84 -10.77 -19.25
CA ILE A 22 17.75 -11.74 -19.23
C ILE A 22 17.98 -12.81 -18.15
N LEU A 23 16.93 -13.10 -17.40
CA LEU A 23 16.87 -14.11 -16.35
C LEU A 23 15.79 -15.14 -16.71
N THR A 24 16.14 -16.41 -16.52
CA THR A 24 15.19 -17.51 -16.60
C THR A 24 14.31 -17.57 -15.34
N PRO A 25 13.10 -18.17 -15.40
CA PRO A 25 12.25 -18.34 -14.23
C PRO A 25 12.94 -19.04 -13.05
N GLY A 26 13.82 -20.01 -13.31
CA GLY A 26 14.58 -20.71 -12.26
C GLY A 26 15.56 -19.81 -11.51
N GLN A 27 16.16 -18.82 -12.19
CA GLN A 27 17.04 -17.82 -11.57
C GLN A 27 16.26 -16.82 -10.71
N ILE A 28 15.02 -16.52 -11.10
CA ILE A 28 14.11 -15.67 -10.32
C ILE A 28 13.58 -16.39 -9.09
N ALA A 29 13.23 -17.67 -9.21
CA ALA A 29 12.63 -18.44 -8.12
C ALA A 29 13.47 -18.41 -6.82
N GLY A 30 14.81 -18.43 -6.94
CA GLY A 30 15.71 -18.30 -5.78
C GLY A 30 15.81 -16.88 -5.21
N LEU A 31 15.48 -15.84 -6.00
CA LEU A 31 15.55 -14.43 -5.58
C LEU A 31 14.24 -13.93 -4.96
N VAL A 32 13.10 -14.51 -5.34
CA VAL A 32 11.76 -14.03 -4.93
C VAL A 32 11.56 -14.07 -3.42
N PHE A 33 12.14 -15.04 -2.73
CA PHE A 33 11.93 -15.22 -1.29
C PHE A 33 12.49 -14.07 -0.44
N ASP A 34 13.54 -13.39 -0.90
CA ASP A 34 14.17 -12.25 -0.23
C ASP A 34 13.94 -10.93 -0.99
N ALA A 35 13.04 -10.92 -1.98
CA ALA A 35 12.77 -9.76 -2.80
C ALA A 35 11.67 -8.87 -2.22
N GLU A 36 11.86 -7.56 -2.29
CA GLU A 36 10.75 -6.62 -2.22
C GLU A 36 10.05 -6.58 -3.59
N ILE A 37 8.74 -6.87 -3.59
CA ILE A 37 7.96 -6.98 -4.82
C ILE A 37 7.10 -5.73 -4.98
N GLU A 38 7.34 -5.00 -6.07
CA GLU A 38 6.54 -3.86 -6.51
C GLU A 38 5.78 -4.23 -7.78
N ARG A 39 4.46 -4.01 -7.77
CA ARG A 39 3.57 -4.21 -8.92
C ARG A 39 3.12 -2.86 -9.45
N VAL A 40 3.35 -2.62 -10.73
CA VAL A 40 2.82 -1.46 -11.45
C VAL A 40 1.73 -1.93 -12.41
N VAL A 41 0.52 -1.39 -12.30
CA VAL A 41 -0.58 -1.67 -13.23
C VAL A 41 -0.87 -0.43 -14.05
N PHE A 42 -0.98 -0.61 -15.35
CA PHE A 42 -1.28 0.44 -16.31
C PHE A 42 -2.69 0.27 -16.86
N ALA A 43 -3.46 1.37 -16.96
CA ALA A 43 -4.73 1.40 -17.68
C ALA A 43 -4.48 1.50 -19.19
N THR A 44 -3.45 2.27 -19.53
CA THR A 44 -2.92 2.55 -20.87
C THR A 44 -1.40 2.73 -20.73
N PRO A 45 -0.60 2.70 -21.81
CA PRO A 45 0.86 2.83 -21.72
C PRO A 45 1.35 4.06 -20.95
N SER A 46 0.53 5.12 -20.88
CA SER A 46 0.85 6.38 -20.20
C SER A 46 0.12 6.59 -18.87
N ARG A 47 -0.76 5.67 -18.44
CA ARG A 47 -1.58 5.85 -17.24
C ARG A 47 -1.39 4.71 -16.25
N VAL A 48 -0.66 4.98 -15.17
CA VAL A 48 -0.51 4.09 -14.02
C VAL A 48 -1.79 4.12 -13.18
N ILE A 49 -2.37 2.94 -12.94
CA ILE A 49 -3.50 2.71 -12.04
C ILE A 49 -3.00 2.47 -10.62
N ASP A 50 -1.93 1.67 -10.48
CA ASP A 50 -1.46 1.20 -9.18
C ASP A 50 0.05 1.00 -9.19
N VAL A 51 0.67 1.26 -8.04
CA VAL A 51 2.08 1.03 -7.74
C VAL A 51 2.13 0.51 -6.31
N SER A 52 2.31 -0.79 -6.14
CA SER A 52 2.30 -1.38 -4.79
C SER A 52 3.65 -1.12 -4.11
N HIS A 53 3.71 -0.14 -3.20
CA HIS A 53 4.99 0.32 -2.67
C HIS A 53 4.93 0.50 -1.14
N ARG A 54 6.07 0.29 -0.46
CA ARG A 54 6.28 0.73 0.93
C ARG A 54 6.56 2.23 1.04
N THR A 55 5.70 3.07 0.47
CA THR A 55 5.74 4.53 0.72
C THR A 55 4.69 4.88 1.75
N ARG A 56 4.91 5.89 2.59
CA ARG A 56 3.91 6.34 3.56
C ARG A 56 2.70 7.07 2.94
N PHE A 57 2.79 7.56 1.69
CA PHE A 57 1.81 8.51 1.16
C PHE A 57 1.01 7.97 -0.02
N PHE A 58 -0.32 8.06 0.08
CA PHE A 58 -1.24 7.82 -1.02
C PHE A 58 -1.23 9.03 -1.98
N ARG A 59 -0.71 8.85 -3.19
CA ARG A 59 -0.56 9.93 -4.19
C ARG A 59 -1.05 9.51 -5.57
N GLY A 60 -1.29 10.48 -6.44
CA GLY A 60 -1.58 10.26 -7.86
C GLY A 60 -2.77 9.33 -8.13
N GLY A 61 -2.57 8.33 -8.99
CA GLY A 61 -3.60 7.37 -9.39
C GLY A 61 -4.18 6.58 -8.22
N LEU A 62 -3.34 6.19 -7.25
CA LEU A 62 -3.76 5.46 -6.06
C LEU A 62 -4.70 6.30 -5.18
N ARG A 63 -4.35 7.56 -4.91
CA ARG A 63 -5.25 8.49 -4.21
C ARG A 63 -6.58 8.61 -4.93
N ARG A 64 -6.54 8.79 -6.26
CA ARG A 64 -7.76 8.95 -7.06
C ARG A 64 -8.63 7.70 -7.04
N ALA A 65 -8.04 6.51 -7.06
CA ALA A 65 -8.76 5.24 -6.98
C ALA A 65 -9.52 5.10 -5.67
N ILE A 66 -8.89 5.48 -4.55
CA ILE A 66 -9.51 5.48 -3.22
C ILE A 66 -10.64 6.53 -3.13
N GLU A 67 -10.41 7.74 -3.64
CA GLU A 67 -11.45 8.80 -3.67
C GLU A 67 -12.72 8.36 -4.42
N VAL A 68 -12.55 7.67 -5.55
CA VAL A 68 -13.67 7.16 -6.37
C VAL A 68 -14.38 5.99 -5.68
N ARG A 69 -13.63 5.11 -5.00
CA ARG A 69 -14.18 3.96 -4.28
C ARG A 69 -15.03 4.42 -3.08
N ASP A 70 -14.45 5.28 -2.23
CA ASP A 70 -15.04 5.63 -0.94
C ASP A 70 -16.08 6.75 -1.07
N ARG A 71 -15.86 7.71 -1.98
CA ARG A 71 -16.70 8.89 -2.28
C ARG A 71 -16.89 9.89 -1.13
N HIS A 72 -16.96 9.41 0.10
CA HIS A 72 -17.09 10.15 1.34
C HIS A 72 -16.21 9.51 2.43
N CYS A 73 -16.10 10.18 3.57
CA CYS A 73 -15.50 9.60 4.77
C CYS A 73 -16.12 8.23 5.07
N THR A 74 -15.29 7.21 5.33
CA THR A 74 -15.75 5.83 5.53
C THR A 74 -16.30 5.56 6.93
N HIS A 75 -16.25 6.53 7.84
CA HIS A 75 -16.88 6.41 9.16
C HIS A 75 -18.41 6.28 9.01
N PRO A 76 -19.06 5.31 9.68
CA PRO A 76 -20.50 5.08 9.53
C PRO A 76 -21.34 6.34 9.73
N GLY A 77 -22.20 6.63 8.75
CA GLY A 77 -23.11 7.80 8.79
C GLY A 77 -22.45 9.14 8.45
N CYS A 78 -21.14 9.19 8.20
CA CYS A 78 -20.48 10.42 7.77
C CYS A 78 -20.65 10.65 6.25
N THR A 79 -20.99 11.87 5.87
CA THR A 79 -21.21 12.26 4.46
C THR A 79 -20.23 13.32 3.97
N VAL A 80 -19.13 13.55 4.71
CA VAL A 80 -18.08 14.48 4.27
C VAL A 80 -17.48 13.98 2.95
N PRO A 81 -17.47 14.79 1.88
CA PRO A 81 -17.06 14.35 0.56
C PRO A 81 -15.54 14.10 0.47
N ALA A 82 -15.14 13.24 -0.46
CA ALA A 82 -13.75 12.78 -0.59
C ALA A 82 -12.70 13.88 -0.72
N HIS A 83 -13.02 15.00 -1.35
CA HIS A 83 -12.10 16.13 -1.51
C HIS A 83 -11.83 16.88 -0.18
N HIS A 84 -12.63 16.63 0.85
CA HIS A 84 -12.43 17.10 2.23
C HIS A 84 -11.89 15.99 3.15
N CYS A 85 -11.41 14.89 2.59
CA CYS A 85 -10.86 13.77 3.34
C CYS A 85 -9.37 13.57 3.03
N ASP A 86 -8.67 13.10 4.05
CA ASP A 86 -7.35 12.49 3.92
C ASP A 86 -7.48 10.98 3.78
N ILE A 87 -6.43 10.34 3.26
CA ILE A 87 -6.36 8.88 3.21
C ILE A 87 -5.49 8.40 4.35
N ASP A 88 -6.08 7.56 5.20
CA ASP A 88 -5.42 6.89 6.31
C ASP A 88 -5.24 5.41 6.02
N HIS A 89 -4.20 4.80 6.61
CA HIS A 89 -4.00 3.36 6.50
C HIS A 89 -4.96 2.61 7.43
N ILE A 90 -5.58 1.53 6.94
CA ILE A 90 -6.41 0.63 7.77
C ILE A 90 -5.51 -0.18 8.72
N VAL A 91 -4.50 -0.84 8.17
CA VAL A 91 -3.38 -1.40 8.91
C VAL A 91 -2.29 -0.34 8.93
N PRO A 92 -1.90 0.21 10.11
CA PRO A 92 -0.95 1.31 10.20
C PRO A 92 0.37 1.01 9.48
N TYR A 93 0.92 2.03 8.82
CA TYR A 93 2.18 1.92 8.06
C TYR A 93 3.36 1.47 8.94
N ASP A 94 3.44 1.97 10.18
CA ASP A 94 4.45 1.60 11.16
C ASP A 94 4.30 0.17 11.71
N GLN A 95 3.14 -0.45 11.50
CA GLN A 95 2.87 -1.86 11.81
C GLN A 95 3.02 -2.77 10.58
N GLY A 96 3.63 -2.27 9.49
CA GLY A 96 3.84 -3.03 8.26
C GLY A 96 2.71 -2.94 7.24
N GLY A 97 1.75 -2.02 7.44
CA GLY A 97 0.72 -1.73 6.47
C GLY A 97 1.27 -1.27 5.12
N THR A 98 0.78 -1.85 4.03
CA THR A 98 1.19 -1.50 2.66
C THR A 98 0.39 -0.31 2.14
N THR A 99 0.96 0.46 1.21
CA THR A 99 0.26 1.58 0.57
C THR A 99 -0.38 1.10 -0.73
N THR A 100 -1.56 0.53 -0.57
CA THR A 100 -2.38 -0.06 -1.64
C THR A 100 -3.80 0.48 -1.54
N GLN A 101 -4.60 0.29 -2.59
CA GLN A 101 -5.99 0.74 -2.57
C GLN A 101 -6.76 0.09 -1.42
N ASP A 102 -6.57 -1.20 -1.20
CA ASP A 102 -7.30 -1.97 -0.19
C ASP A 102 -6.96 -1.57 1.25
N ASN A 103 -5.73 -1.10 1.49
CA ASN A 103 -5.29 -0.67 2.82
C ASN A 103 -5.43 0.83 3.07
N GLY A 104 -5.87 1.62 2.10
CA GLY A 104 -6.21 3.04 2.30
C GLY A 104 -7.70 3.23 2.51
N ARG A 105 -8.10 4.20 3.33
CA ARG A 105 -9.50 4.63 3.52
C ARG A 105 -9.61 6.15 3.65
N LEU A 106 -10.72 6.74 3.21
CA LEU A 106 -10.99 8.16 3.44
C LEU A 106 -11.48 8.46 4.86
N LEU A 107 -10.82 9.40 5.54
CA LEU A 107 -11.28 9.97 6.80
C LEU A 107 -11.34 11.50 6.70
N CYS A 108 -12.45 12.09 7.15
CA CYS A 108 -12.52 13.55 7.34
C CYS A 108 -11.64 13.97 8.54
N PRO A 109 -11.25 15.25 8.66
CA PRO A 109 -10.39 15.71 9.75
C PRO A 109 -10.89 15.30 11.14
N HIS A 110 -12.20 15.39 11.37
CA HIS A 110 -12.84 14.99 12.64
C HIS A 110 -12.63 13.50 12.94
N HIS A 111 -13.00 12.61 12.01
CA HIS A 111 -12.88 11.17 12.22
C HIS A 111 -11.42 10.68 12.16
N ASN A 112 -10.54 11.36 11.42
CA ASN A 112 -9.12 11.06 11.41
C ASN A 112 -8.52 11.30 12.81
N HIS A 113 -8.80 12.46 13.42
CA HIS A 113 -8.40 12.75 14.79
C HIS A 113 -9.01 11.76 15.79
N TRP A 114 -10.30 11.45 15.66
CA TRP A 114 -10.98 10.47 16.51
C TRP A 114 -10.29 9.10 16.48
N THR A 115 -9.99 8.61 15.27
CA THR A 115 -9.26 7.36 15.01
C THR A 115 -7.90 7.33 15.70
N TYR A 116 -7.09 8.38 15.59
CA TYR A 116 -5.80 8.44 16.29
C TYR A 116 -5.93 8.34 17.81
N HIS A 117 -6.91 9.02 18.40
CA HIS A 117 -7.13 8.97 19.85
C HIS A 117 -7.69 7.63 20.33
N HIS A 118 -8.50 6.96 19.50
CA HIS A 118 -9.15 5.69 19.86
C HIS A 118 -8.24 4.49 19.65
N HIS A 119 -7.38 4.48 18.63
CA HIS A 119 -6.35 3.45 18.47
C HIS A 119 -5.25 3.55 19.55
N GLN A 120 -4.94 4.76 20.04
CA GLN A 120 -4.01 4.94 21.16
C GLN A 120 -4.58 4.44 22.50
N THR A 121 -5.90 4.55 22.71
CA THR A 121 -6.54 4.07 23.95
C THR A 121 -6.72 2.56 23.98
N THR A 122 -6.78 1.88 22.84
CA THR A 122 -6.74 0.40 22.79
C THR A 122 -5.33 -0.20 22.89
N ALA A 123 -4.27 0.62 22.80
CA ALA A 123 -2.88 0.14 22.73
C ALA A 123 -2.12 0.10 24.07
N ARG A 124 -2.72 0.45 25.22
CA ARG A 124 -2.14 0.25 26.58
C ARG A 124 -3.24 -0.02 27.61
N PRO A 125 -3.05 -0.90 28.63
CA PRO A 125 -1.81 -1.21 29.38
C PRO A 125 -1.45 -2.73 29.40
N ALA A 126 -0.26 -3.23 29.80
CA ALA A 126 0.50 -2.95 31.02
C ALA A 126 2.03 -3.16 30.87
N THR A 127 2.78 -2.20 31.42
CA THR A 127 4.07 -2.46 32.04
C THR A 127 3.83 -3.13 33.41
N ALA A 128 4.37 -4.33 33.64
CA ALA A 128 5.05 -4.74 34.89
C ALA A 128 5.33 -6.26 34.91
N GLY A 129 6.62 -6.62 34.91
CA GLY A 129 7.13 -7.95 35.27
C GLY A 129 8.66 -7.92 35.24
N PRO A 130 9.37 -8.31 36.32
CA PRO A 130 10.80 -8.05 36.48
C PRO A 130 11.65 -8.99 35.63
N GLY A 131 12.80 -8.50 35.17
CA GLY A 131 13.74 -9.25 34.33
C GLY A 131 14.32 -10.49 35.03
N PRO A 132 14.84 -11.46 34.25
CA PRO A 132 15.48 -12.66 34.79
C PRO A 132 16.90 -12.36 35.30
N PRO A 133 17.43 -13.18 36.23
CA PRO A 133 18.78 -13.02 36.79
C PRO A 133 19.90 -13.27 35.77
#